data_AF-A0AAN8TIR0-F1
#
_entry.id   AF-A0AAN8TIR0-F1
#
_cell.length_a   1.000
_cell.length_b   1.000
_cell.length_c   1.000
_cell.angle_alpha   90.00
_cell.angle_beta   90.00
_cell.angle_gamma   90.00
#
_symmetry.space_group_name_H-M   'P 1'
#
loop_
_entity.id
_entity.type
_entity.pdbx_description
1 polymer ?
#
loop_
_entity_poly.entity_id
_entity_poly.type
_entity_poly.pdbx_seq_one_letter_code
_entity_poly.pdbx_strand_id
1 'polypeptide(L)'
;MRNTWNEKRGDTRRLARGLKKHLKRLNAPKHWMLDKLGGAFAPKPSSGPHKSRECLPLVIIMRNRLKYALTYREVISILMQRQVMVDGKVRTDKTYPAGFMDVVSIPKTNENFRLLYDTKGRFRLHSLRDEESKFKLCKVRSVQFGQKGIPYLNTYDGRTIRYPDPLIKANDTIKLDLESNKIVDFIKFDVGNVVMVTGGRNRGRVGVIKNREKHKGSFETLHIQDSQGHEFATRLGNVFTLGKGTKPWVSLPKDLKSLGYHWYQFSILSLNSLLKAIMARGLKKHLKRLNAPKHWMLDKLGGAFAPKPSSGPHKSRECLPLVIIIRNRLKYALTYREVISILMQRQVMVDGKVRTDKTYPAGFMDVVSIPKTNENFRLLYDTKGRFRLHSLRDEESKFKLCKVRSVQFGQKGIPYLNTYDGRTIRYPDPLIKANDTIKLDLESNKIVDFIKFDVGNVVMVTGGRNRGRVGVIKNREKHKGSFETLHIQDSQGHEFATRLGNVFTLGKGTKPWVSLPKGKGIKLTIIEEARKRLAAQSATPA
;
A
#
# COMPACT_ATOMS: atom_id res chain seq x y z
N MET A 1 -45.64 28.87 -8.39
CA MET A 1 -44.27 29.42 -8.48
C MET A 1 -43.39 28.77 -7.42
N ARG A 2 -42.26 28.15 -7.85
CA ARG A 2 -41.12 27.58 -7.10
C ARG A 2 -41.38 26.88 -5.74
N ASN A 3 -41.61 25.56 -5.79
CA ASN A 3 -41.34 24.66 -4.68
C ASN A 3 -39.85 24.30 -4.65
N THR A 4 -39.11 24.82 -3.68
CA THR A 4 -37.72 24.45 -3.38
C THR A 4 -37.69 23.13 -2.59
N TRP A 5 -37.43 22.04 -3.30
CA TRP A 5 -37.06 20.75 -2.68
C TRP A 5 -35.68 20.87 -2.04
N ASN A 6 -35.65 21.11 -0.73
CA ASN A 6 -34.42 21.08 0.05
C ASN A 6 -34.11 19.62 0.43
N GLU A 7 -33.30 19.00 -0.41
CA GLU A 7 -32.80 17.63 -0.28
C GLU A 7 -31.98 17.52 1.02
N LYS A 8 -32.53 16.83 2.02
CA LYS A 8 -31.81 16.37 3.22
C LYS A 8 -30.68 15.43 2.78
N ARG A 9 -29.52 15.99 2.44
CA ARG A 9 -28.27 15.21 2.32
C ARG A 9 -27.98 14.62 3.69
N GLY A 10 -28.20 13.31 3.80
CA GLY A 10 -27.83 12.51 4.95
C GLY A 10 -26.39 12.80 5.35
N ASP A 11 -26.25 13.51 6.47
CA ASP A 11 -24.99 13.80 7.10
C ASP A 11 -24.44 12.47 7.62
N THR A 12 -23.62 11.82 6.80
CA THR A 12 -22.87 10.62 7.19
C THR A 12 -21.87 11.05 8.25
N ARG A 13 -22.32 11.10 9.51
CA ARG A 13 -21.47 11.18 10.69
C ARG A 13 -20.41 10.10 10.57
N ARG A 14 -19.25 10.47 10.05
CA ARG A 14 -18.06 9.63 9.99
C ARG A 14 -17.79 9.23 11.42
N LEU A 15 -18.06 7.97 11.75
CA LEU A 15 -17.57 7.34 12.98
C LEU A 15 -16.12 7.79 13.17
N ALA A 16 -15.88 8.53 14.26
CA ALA A 16 -14.58 9.09 14.58
C ALA A 16 -13.60 7.92 14.81
N ARG A 17 -12.94 7.48 13.74
CA ARG A 17 -11.91 6.44 13.81
C ARG A 17 -10.79 6.98 14.68
N GLY A 18 -10.57 6.36 15.84
CA GLY A 18 -9.51 6.74 16.77
C GLY A 18 -8.12 6.85 16.11
N LEU A 19 -7.18 7.46 16.83
CA LEU A 19 -5.81 7.69 16.36
C LEU A 19 -5.20 6.43 15.74
N LYS A 20 -4.94 6.45 14.42
CA LYS A 20 -4.36 5.31 13.69
C LYS A 20 -3.06 4.87 14.34
N LYS A 21 -2.99 3.64 14.87
CA LYS A 21 -1.79 3.11 15.55
C LYS A 21 -0.64 2.76 14.61
N HIS A 22 -0.89 2.67 13.29
CA HIS A 22 0.09 2.24 12.30
C HIS A 22 0.31 3.27 11.19
N LEU A 23 1.56 3.41 10.76
CA LEU A 23 1.99 4.24 9.63
C LEU A 23 2.41 3.34 8.46
N LYS A 24 1.77 3.50 7.30
CA LYS A 24 2.26 2.85 6.07
C LYS A 24 3.59 3.45 5.67
N ARG A 25 4.53 2.61 5.25
CA ARG A 25 5.88 3.05 4.86
C ARG A 25 5.86 4.05 3.70
N LEU A 26 4.93 3.91 2.77
CA LEU A 26 4.68 4.87 1.67
C LEU A 26 4.42 6.30 2.18
N ASN A 27 3.79 6.43 3.35
CA ASN A 27 3.41 7.72 3.93
C ASN A 27 4.46 8.26 4.90
N ALA A 28 5.54 7.52 5.15
CA ALA A 28 6.63 7.97 6.01
C ALA A 28 7.34 9.19 5.39
N PRO A 29 7.80 10.16 6.21
CA PRO A 29 8.61 11.27 5.73
C PRO A 29 9.85 10.80 4.97
N LYS A 30 10.12 11.42 3.81
CA LYS A 30 11.25 11.04 2.94
C LYS A 30 12.61 11.16 3.64
N HIS A 31 12.75 12.11 4.56
CA HIS A 31 14.00 12.34 5.30
C HIS A 31 14.33 11.22 6.32
N TRP A 32 13.40 10.29 6.58
CA TRP A 32 13.69 9.08 7.37
C TRP A 32 14.57 8.09 6.62
N MET A 33 14.72 8.22 5.29
CA MET A 33 15.55 7.34 4.45
C MET A 33 15.30 5.85 4.73
N LEU A 34 14.03 5.45 4.77
CA LEU A 34 13.68 4.05 4.96
C LEU A 34 13.86 3.27 3.67
N ASP A 35 14.43 2.08 3.78
CA ASP A 35 14.58 1.18 2.63
C ASP A 35 13.23 0.79 2.04
N LYS A 36 13.18 0.75 0.71
CA LYS A 36 11.98 0.40 -0.05
C LYS A 36 11.54 -1.05 0.17
N LEU A 37 12.48 -1.93 0.56
CA LEU A 37 12.25 -3.37 0.74
C LEU A 37 11.99 -3.80 2.19
N GLY A 38 12.08 -2.88 3.17
CA GLY A 38 11.95 -3.19 4.60
C GLY A 38 10.51 -3.45 5.11
N GLY A 39 9.59 -3.89 4.25
CA GLY A 39 8.19 -4.21 4.59
C GLY A 39 7.17 -3.07 4.38
N ALA A 40 5.89 -3.37 4.61
CA ALA A 40 4.77 -2.48 4.28
C ALA A 40 4.58 -1.30 5.26
N PHE A 41 5.09 -1.43 6.48
CA PHE A 41 4.87 -0.48 7.57
C PHE A 41 6.18 0.21 7.99
N ALA A 42 6.04 1.43 8.52
CA ALA A 42 7.11 2.20 9.14
C ALA A 42 6.75 2.45 10.62
N PRO A 43 7.75 2.67 11.48
CA PRO A 43 7.51 3.11 12.86
C PRO A 43 6.67 4.39 12.85
N LYS A 44 5.53 4.38 13.57
CA LYS A 44 4.75 5.59 13.77
C LYS A 44 5.29 6.30 15.02
N PRO A 45 5.70 7.57 14.93
CA PRO A 45 6.10 8.34 16.10
C PRO A 45 4.96 8.38 17.13
N SER A 46 5.29 8.23 18.40
CA SER A 46 4.36 8.44 19.50
C SER A 46 3.98 9.93 19.61
N SER A 47 2.92 10.23 20.34
CA SER A 47 2.61 11.61 20.71
C SER A 47 3.73 12.13 21.60
N GLY A 48 4.30 13.27 21.26
CA GLY A 48 5.45 13.84 21.97
C GLY A 48 5.70 15.29 21.57
N PRO A 49 6.86 15.85 21.95
CA PRO A 49 7.15 17.28 21.79
C PRO A 49 7.20 17.73 20.32
N HIS A 50 7.64 16.83 19.43
CA HIS A 50 7.82 17.14 18.02
C HIS A 50 6.71 16.58 17.12
N LYS A 51 6.38 17.32 16.06
CA LYS A 51 5.41 16.87 15.05
C LYS A 51 5.95 15.65 14.30
N SER A 52 5.05 14.74 13.91
CA SER A 52 5.42 13.47 13.24
C SER A 52 6.20 13.61 11.92
N ARG A 53 6.19 14.80 11.30
CA ARG A 53 6.93 15.12 10.06
C ARG A 53 8.20 15.94 10.30
N GLU A 54 8.49 16.29 11.54
CA GLU A 54 9.62 17.11 11.99
C GLU A 54 10.41 16.38 13.09
N CYS A 55 10.34 15.04 13.10
CA CYS A 55 11.02 14.19 14.08
C CYS A 55 11.60 12.94 13.42
N LEU A 56 12.58 12.33 14.09
CA LEU A 56 13.04 10.97 13.89
C LEU A 56 12.67 10.11 15.12
N PRO A 57 11.92 9.01 14.93
CA PRO A 57 11.74 8.01 15.96
C PRO A 57 13.07 7.41 16.45
N LEU A 58 13.20 7.16 17.75
CA LEU A 58 14.38 6.53 18.35
C LEU A 58 14.78 5.21 17.67
N VAL A 59 13.82 4.39 17.28
CA VAL A 59 14.12 3.15 16.54
C VAL A 59 14.79 3.38 15.19
N ILE A 60 14.48 4.48 14.50
CA ILE A 60 15.14 4.83 13.24
C ILE A 60 16.54 5.38 13.52
N ILE A 61 16.72 6.12 14.61
CA ILE A 61 18.02 6.64 15.05
C ILE A 61 18.97 5.46 15.35
N MET A 62 18.56 4.56 16.24
CA MET A 62 19.40 3.43 16.68
C MET A 62 19.71 2.45 15.55
N ARG A 63 18.71 2.11 14.72
CA ARG A 63 18.84 1.07 13.71
C ARG A 63 19.41 1.57 12.39
N ASN A 64 18.85 2.66 11.86
CA ASN A 64 19.12 3.11 10.49
C ASN A 64 20.16 4.21 10.40
N ARG A 65 20.42 4.95 11.49
CA ARG A 65 21.39 6.05 11.50
C ARG A 65 22.69 5.64 12.20
N LEU A 66 22.60 5.27 13.47
CA LEU A 66 23.77 4.90 14.27
C LEU A 66 24.18 3.44 14.08
N LYS A 67 23.26 2.58 13.62
CA LYS A 67 23.49 1.13 13.39
C LYS A 67 23.92 0.34 14.65
N TYR A 68 23.58 0.82 15.85
CA TYR A 68 23.73 0.07 17.11
C TYR A 68 22.87 -1.19 17.19
N ALA A 69 21.86 -1.30 16.34
CA ALA A 69 20.98 -2.45 16.25
C ALA A 69 20.67 -2.77 14.79
N LEU A 70 20.58 -4.05 14.46
CA LEU A 70 20.18 -4.57 13.15
C LEU A 70 18.68 -4.85 13.11
N THR A 71 18.11 -5.29 14.23
CA THR A 71 16.70 -5.69 14.33
C THR A 71 15.87 -4.79 15.25
N TYR A 72 14.55 -4.84 15.09
CA TYR A 72 13.62 -4.08 15.94
C TYR A 72 13.63 -4.58 17.40
N ARG A 73 13.94 -5.86 17.62
CA ARG A 73 14.00 -6.47 18.95
C ARG A 73 15.22 -5.99 19.72
N GLU A 74 16.38 -5.93 19.08
CA GLU A 74 17.61 -5.39 19.69
C GLU A 74 17.42 -3.94 20.17
N VAL A 75 16.77 -3.08 19.37
CA VAL A 75 16.46 -1.71 19.80
C VAL A 75 15.61 -1.69 21.07
N ILE A 76 14.61 -2.58 21.17
CA ILE A 76 13.79 -2.67 22.38
C ILE A 76 14.65 -3.06 23.58
N SER A 77 15.53 -4.07 23.42
CA SER A 77 16.44 -4.49 24.49
C SER A 77 17.35 -3.36 24.96
N ILE A 78 17.97 -2.61 24.04
CA ILE A 78 18.84 -1.46 24.37
C ILE A 78 18.06 -0.38 25.15
N LEU A 79 16.83 -0.08 24.72
CA LEU A 79 16.00 0.93 25.39
C LEU A 79 15.49 0.46 26.76
N MET A 80 15.19 -0.84 26.91
CA MET A 80 14.74 -1.40 28.19
C MET A 80 15.86 -1.47 29.22
N GLN A 81 17.11 -1.59 28.78
CA GLN A 81 18.30 -1.48 29.65
C GLN A 81 18.56 -0.05 30.15
N ARG A 82 17.70 0.93 29.78
CA ARG A 82 17.79 2.34 30.22
C ARG A 82 19.09 3.06 29.84
N GLN A 83 19.78 2.58 28.80
CA GLN A 83 21.09 3.08 28.36
C GLN A 83 21.01 4.24 27.35
N VAL A 84 19.82 4.78 27.10
CA VAL A 84 19.60 5.81 26.07
C VAL A 84 18.84 6.96 26.69
N MET A 85 19.42 8.14 26.59
CA MET A 85 18.84 9.38 27.08
C MET A 85 18.55 10.33 25.93
N VAL A 86 17.42 11.03 26.01
CA VAL A 86 17.10 12.16 25.15
C VAL A 86 16.89 13.37 26.03
N ASP A 87 17.69 14.41 25.79
CA ASP A 87 17.76 15.64 26.60
C ASP A 87 17.95 15.37 28.10
N GLY A 88 18.91 14.50 28.44
CA GLY A 88 19.22 14.13 29.83
C GLY A 88 18.19 13.20 30.51
N LYS A 89 17.08 12.85 29.84
CA LYS A 89 16.06 11.94 30.39
C LYS A 89 16.14 10.56 29.74
N VAL A 90 16.17 9.51 30.57
CA VAL A 90 16.11 8.12 30.10
C VAL A 90 14.80 7.87 29.35
N ARG A 91 14.89 7.33 28.13
CA ARG A 91 13.71 7.02 27.30
C ARG A 91 13.67 5.54 26.95
N THR A 92 12.57 4.89 27.31
CA THR A 92 12.28 3.49 26.94
C THR A 92 11.36 3.36 25.72
N ASP A 93 10.69 4.45 25.30
CA ASP A 93 9.79 4.42 24.15
C ASP A 93 10.56 4.38 22.82
N LYS A 94 10.54 3.22 22.17
CA LYS A 94 11.10 2.99 20.82
C LYS A 94 10.62 3.95 19.73
N THR A 95 9.42 4.52 19.89
CA THR A 95 8.82 5.44 18.93
C THR A 95 8.86 6.90 19.36
N TYR A 96 9.62 7.22 20.41
CA TYR A 96 9.77 8.58 20.91
C TYR A 96 10.24 9.53 19.78
N PRO A 97 9.52 10.64 19.53
CA PRO A 97 9.84 11.56 18.47
C PRO A 97 10.97 12.51 18.89
N ALA A 98 12.22 12.20 18.53
CA ALA A 98 13.34 13.14 18.69
C ALA A 98 13.39 14.12 17.52
N GLY A 99 13.55 15.41 17.77
CA GLY A 99 13.46 16.48 16.78
C GLY A 99 14.72 17.32 16.64
N PHE A 100 14.58 18.44 15.94
CA PHE A 100 15.67 19.41 15.74
C PHE A 100 16.17 19.97 17.07
N MET A 101 17.49 20.01 17.25
CA MET A 101 18.22 20.43 18.48
C MET A 101 18.15 19.46 19.68
N ASP A 102 17.46 18.33 19.59
CA ASP A 102 17.47 17.32 20.65
C ASP A 102 18.87 16.69 20.78
N VAL A 103 19.29 16.44 22.02
CA VAL A 103 20.55 15.76 22.36
C VAL A 103 20.23 14.30 22.73
N VAL A 104 20.81 13.35 22.00
CA VAL A 104 20.71 11.91 22.26
C VAL A 104 22.04 11.45 22.84
N SER A 105 22.02 10.97 24.08
CA SER A 105 23.20 10.52 24.81
C SER A 105 23.14 9.03 25.07
N ILE A 106 24.27 8.34 24.88
CA ILE A 106 24.44 6.91 25.18
C ILE A 106 25.57 6.80 26.22
N PRO A 107 25.24 6.74 27.54
CA PRO A 107 26.25 6.73 28.61
C PRO A 107 27.24 5.58 28.50
N LYS A 108 26.80 4.41 28.04
CA LYS A 108 27.64 3.23 27.95
C LYS A 108 28.82 3.40 26.98
N THR A 109 28.65 4.21 25.93
CA THR A 109 29.69 4.46 24.92
C THR A 109 30.29 5.87 25.04
N ASN A 110 29.84 6.67 26.02
CA ASN A 110 30.17 8.09 26.14
C ASN A 110 29.96 8.90 24.84
N GLU A 111 28.99 8.50 24.03
CA GLU A 111 28.67 9.19 22.78
C GLU A 111 27.45 10.09 22.92
N ASN A 112 27.61 11.35 22.48
CA ASN A 112 26.58 12.37 22.51
C ASN A 112 26.28 12.86 21.08
N PHE A 113 25.01 12.91 20.71
CA PHE A 113 24.58 13.30 19.35
C PHE A 113 23.54 14.41 19.37
N ARG A 114 23.68 15.41 18.50
CA ARG A 114 22.66 16.44 18.24
C ARG A 114 21.95 16.20 16.92
N LEU A 115 20.64 16.34 16.90
CA LEU A 115 19.86 16.30 15.66
C LEU A 115 19.86 17.67 14.96
N LEU A 116 20.49 17.75 13.80
CA LEU A 116 20.54 18.94 12.94
C LEU A 116 19.94 18.66 11.56
N TYR A 117 19.55 19.72 10.84
CA TYR A 117 19.21 19.59 9.42
C TYR A 117 20.46 19.69 8.54
N ASP A 118 20.53 18.83 7.54
CA ASP A 118 21.45 18.89 6.41
C ASP A 118 20.91 19.86 5.35
N THR A 119 21.74 20.37 4.44
CA THR A 119 21.35 21.30 3.35
C THR A 119 20.30 20.73 2.41
N LYS A 120 20.14 19.41 2.38
CA LYS A 120 19.08 18.68 1.67
C LYS A 120 17.76 18.58 2.47
N GLY A 121 17.67 19.24 3.63
CA GLY A 121 16.51 19.24 4.53
C GLY A 121 16.30 17.91 5.28
N ARG A 122 17.37 17.14 5.51
CA ARG A 122 17.33 15.80 6.14
C ARG A 122 17.90 15.88 7.55
N PHE A 123 17.46 15.03 8.47
CA PHE A 123 18.08 14.98 9.81
C PHE A 123 19.43 14.25 9.75
N ARG A 124 20.46 14.88 10.30
CA ARG A 124 21.80 14.33 10.54
C ARG A 124 22.07 14.35 12.04
N LEU A 125 22.64 13.26 12.55
CA LEU A 125 23.17 13.19 13.91
C LEU A 125 24.61 13.73 13.86
N HIS A 126 24.87 14.77 14.63
CA HIS A 126 26.20 15.36 14.78
C HIS A 126 26.78 14.96 16.13
N SER A 127 27.94 14.32 16.13
CA SER A 127 28.65 13.97 17.37
C SER A 127 29.08 15.24 18.11
N LEU A 128 28.84 15.28 19.41
CA LEU A 128 29.17 16.38 20.31
C LEU A 128 30.29 16.00 21.28
N ARG A 129 30.96 17.01 21.82
CA ARG A 129 31.78 16.88 23.03
C ARG A 129 30.90 16.93 24.29
N ASP A 130 31.39 16.43 25.41
CA ASP A 130 30.61 16.32 26.65
C ASP A 130 30.20 17.67 27.26
N GLU A 131 31.00 18.72 27.05
CA GLU A 131 30.63 20.07 27.50
C GLU A 131 29.43 20.63 26.71
N GLU A 132 29.35 20.32 25.42
CA GLU A 132 28.26 20.77 24.55
C GLU A 132 26.98 19.95 24.71
N SER A 133 27.08 18.73 25.26
CA SER A 133 25.92 17.87 25.49
C SER A 133 25.08 18.31 26.69
N LYS A 134 25.66 19.04 27.65
CA LYS A 134 24.98 19.54 28.85
C LYS A 134 23.91 20.61 28.56
N PHE A 135 24.04 21.36 27.45
CA PHE A 135 23.11 22.43 27.13
C PHE A 135 22.42 22.24 25.77
N LYS A 136 21.20 22.78 25.68
CA LYS A 136 20.37 22.79 24.46
C LYS A 136 19.90 24.21 24.15
N LEU A 137 19.88 24.57 22.87
CA LEU A 137 19.22 25.80 22.44
C LEU A 137 17.75 25.55 22.17
N CYS A 138 16.89 26.45 22.63
CA CYS A 138 15.45 26.39 22.43
C CYS A 138 14.94 27.73 21.93
N LYS A 139 14.13 27.72 20.88
CA LYS A 139 13.45 28.93 20.40
C LYS A 139 12.21 29.19 21.24
N VAL A 140 12.01 30.43 21.67
CA VAL A 140 10.81 30.90 22.36
C VAL A 140 9.69 31.03 21.35
N ARG A 141 8.58 30.31 21.57
CA ARG A 141 7.40 30.35 20.71
C ARG A 141 6.44 31.45 21.13
N SER A 142 6.21 31.58 22.42
CA SER A 142 5.32 32.58 23.00
C SER A 142 5.71 32.84 24.45
N VAL A 143 5.55 34.09 24.88
CA VAL A 143 5.59 34.49 26.28
C VAL A 143 4.16 34.89 26.65
N GLN A 144 3.64 34.34 27.74
CA GLN A 144 2.25 34.50 28.17
C GLN A 144 2.20 34.61 29.69
N PHE A 145 1.12 35.22 30.20
CA PHE A 145 0.83 35.26 31.62
C PHE A 145 -0.20 34.17 31.95
N GLY A 146 0.09 33.36 32.97
CA GLY A 146 -0.79 32.29 33.43
C GLY A 146 -1.86 32.77 34.38
N GLN A 147 -2.61 31.81 34.92
CA GLN A 147 -3.51 32.08 36.04
C GLN A 147 -2.69 32.68 37.21
N LYS A 148 -3.20 33.77 37.81
CA LYS A 148 -2.51 34.59 38.82
C LYS A 148 -1.34 35.46 38.33
N GLY A 149 -1.27 35.76 37.03
CA GLY A 149 -0.29 36.74 36.50
C GLY A 149 1.16 36.23 36.45
N ILE A 150 1.40 34.93 36.65
CA ILE A 150 2.74 34.36 36.60
C ILE A 150 3.22 34.31 35.13
N PRO A 151 4.34 34.97 34.78
CA PRO A 151 4.88 34.89 33.43
C PRO A 151 5.46 33.50 33.16
N TYR A 152 5.12 32.94 32.01
CA TYR A 152 5.73 31.72 31.50
C TYR A 152 6.02 31.84 30.00
N LEU A 153 7.07 31.15 29.56
CA LEU A 153 7.36 30.98 28.15
C LEU A 153 7.15 29.55 27.71
N ASN A 154 6.75 29.39 26.46
CA ASN A 154 6.64 28.10 25.79
C ASN A 154 7.75 27.99 24.75
N THR A 155 8.53 26.92 24.82
CA THR A 155 9.59 26.66 23.84
C THR A 155 9.06 25.85 22.66
N TYR A 156 9.82 25.84 21.56
CA TYR A 156 9.54 25.01 20.38
C TYR A 156 9.47 23.50 20.71
N ASP A 157 10.25 23.05 21.69
CA ASP A 157 10.28 21.67 22.20
C ASP A 157 9.08 21.33 23.12
N GLY A 158 8.10 22.23 23.24
CA GLY A 158 6.92 22.00 24.05
C GLY A 158 7.16 22.04 25.56
N ARG A 159 8.27 22.64 26.01
CA ARG A 159 8.53 22.90 27.44
C ARG A 159 7.92 24.22 27.85
N THR A 160 7.37 24.27 29.06
CA THR A 160 6.90 25.50 29.69
C THR A 160 7.86 25.86 30.81
N ILE A 161 8.44 27.05 30.74
CA ILE A 161 9.37 27.59 31.75
C ILE A 161 8.69 28.76 32.42
N ARG A 162 8.61 28.72 33.75
CA ARG A 162 8.02 29.80 34.57
C ARG A 162 9.10 30.79 34.98
N TYR A 163 8.68 32.03 35.24
CA TYR A 163 9.57 33.13 35.64
C TYR A 163 10.73 33.38 34.67
N PRO A 164 10.45 33.56 33.36
CA PRO A 164 11.49 34.00 32.44
C PRO A 164 11.90 35.45 32.74
N ASP A 165 13.14 35.78 32.41
CA ASP A 165 13.63 37.16 32.44
C ASP A 165 12.74 38.06 31.54
N PRO A 166 12.30 39.24 32.01
CA PRO A 166 11.49 40.18 31.23
C PRO A 166 12.07 40.56 29.86
N LEU A 167 13.39 40.44 29.67
CA LEU A 167 14.06 40.78 28.41
C LEU A 167 13.82 39.75 27.29
N ILE A 168 13.32 38.56 27.61
CA ILE A 168 13.11 37.47 26.65
C ILE A 168 11.79 37.65 25.89
N LYS A 169 11.86 37.75 24.57
CA LYS A 169 10.69 37.92 23.69
C LYS A 169 10.45 36.68 22.81
N ALA A 170 9.29 36.66 22.15
CA ALA A 170 8.98 35.60 21.18
C ALA A 170 9.95 35.65 19.99
N ASN A 171 10.38 34.46 19.54
CA ASN A 171 11.43 34.20 18.53
C ASN A 171 12.88 34.28 19.00
N ASP A 172 13.14 34.72 20.23
CA ASP A 172 14.48 34.65 20.81
C ASP A 172 14.90 33.20 21.05
N THR A 173 16.20 32.96 21.11
CA THR A 173 16.76 31.64 21.43
C THR A 173 17.33 31.65 22.84
N ILE A 174 16.91 30.70 23.68
CA ILE A 174 17.42 30.49 25.03
C ILE A 174 18.37 29.29 25.07
N LYS A 175 19.44 29.42 25.84
CA LYS A 175 20.34 28.33 26.21
C LYS A 175 19.85 27.72 27.52
N LEU A 176 19.39 26.47 27.44
CA LEU A 176 18.91 25.70 28.58
C LEU A 176 19.96 24.69 29.00
N ASP A 177 20.23 24.64 30.29
CA ASP A 177 20.96 23.54 30.91
C ASP A 177 20.03 22.33 31.07
N LEU A 178 20.45 21.15 30.64
CA LEU A 178 19.61 19.96 30.60
C LEU A 178 19.46 19.29 31.98
N GLU A 179 20.43 19.48 32.86
CA GLU A 179 20.40 18.94 34.22
C GLU A 179 19.43 19.77 35.09
N SER A 180 19.66 21.08 35.18
CA SER A 180 18.84 21.97 36.02
C SER A 180 17.53 22.44 35.36
N ASN A 181 17.40 22.30 34.04
CA ASN A 181 16.31 22.90 33.23
C ASN A 181 16.15 24.43 33.42
N LYS A 182 17.20 25.11 33.88
CA LYS A 182 17.24 26.57 34.04
C LYS A 182 17.80 27.23 32.78
N ILE A 183 17.44 28.51 32.61
CA ILE A 183 17.96 29.37 31.54
C ILE A 183 19.35 29.86 31.95
N VAL A 184 20.34 29.65 31.08
CA VAL A 184 21.74 30.08 31.31
C VAL A 184 22.01 31.43 30.63
N ASP A 185 21.62 31.56 29.37
CA ASP A 185 21.77 32.79 28.57
C ASP A 185 20.71 32.81 27.46
N PHE A 186 20.46 33.97 26.86
CA PHE A 186 19.55 34.14 25.73
C PHE A 186 20.15 34.99 24.61
N ILE A 187 19.63 34.79 23.40
CA ILE A 187 19.99 35.51 22.18
C ILE A 187 18.74 36.18 21.66
N LYS A 188 18.78 37.51 21.53
CA LYS A 188 17.74 38.29 20.89
C LYS A 188 17.71 38.02 19.38
N PHE A 189 16.50 37.95 18.83
CA PHE A 189 16.30 37.79 17.40
C PHE A 189 16.54 39.11 16.65
N ASP A 190 17.82 39.42 16.39
CA ASP A 190 18.26 40.65 15.72
C ASP A 190 19.09 40.38 14.46
N VAL A 191 19.17 41.41 13.61
CA VAL A 191 20.01 41.42 12.39
C VAL A 191 21.49 41.27 12.79
N GLY A 192 22.26 40.54 11.99
CA GLY A 192 23.67 40.26 12.27
C GLY A 192 23.95 38.98 13.06
N ASN A 193 22.92 38.28 13.55
CA ASN A 193 23.08 36.99 14.24
C ASN A 193 23.06 35.80 13.26
N VAL A 194 23.83 34.75 13.58
CA VAL A 194 23.81 33.48 12.83
C VAL A 194 22.50 32.75 13.06
N VAL A 195 21.87 32.34 11.97
CA VAL A 195 20.65 31.56 11.97
C VAL A 195 20.75 30.32 11.09
N MET A 196 19.97 29.32 11.45
CA MET A 196 19.73 28.12 10.65
C MET A 196 18.29 28.08 10.16
N VAL A 197 18.11 27.72 8.91
CA VAL A 197 16.79 27.58 8.30
C VAL A 197 16.20 26.20 8.63
N THR A 198 15.07 26.17 9.33
CA THR A 198 14.38 24.93 9.77
C THR A 198 13.24 24.51 8.83
N GLY A 199 12.81 25.40 7.93
CA GLY A 199 11.67 25.19 7.02
C GLY A 199 11.88 25.69 5.58
N GLY A 200 10.93 25.43 4.68
CA GLY A 200 11.01 25.89 3.29
C GLY A 200 12.05 25.17 2.40
N ARG A 201 12.36 25.77 1.24
CA ARG A 201 13.28 25.21 0.22
C ARG A 201 14.74 25.25 0.66
N ASN A 202 15.11 26.26 1.45
CA ASN A 202 16.47 26.50 1.93
C ASN A 202 16.76 25.83 3.28
N ARG A 203 15.99 24.80 3.65
CA ARG A 203 16.13 24.10 4.93
C ARG A 203 17.52 23.50 5.10
N GLY A 204 18.11 23.72 6.27
CA GLY A 204 19.44 23.24 6.65
C GLY A 204 20.58 24.18 6.27
N ARG A 205 20.30 25.29 5.57
CA ARG A 205 21.30 26.34 5.34
C ARG A 205 21.51 27.18 6.60
N VAL A 206 22.73 27.67 6.77
CA VAL A 206 23.18 28.48 7.90
C VAL A 206 23.80 29.75 7.37
N GLY A 207 23.34 30.89 7.86
CA GLY A 207 23.81 32.19 7.40
C GLY A 207 23.51 33.30 8.40
N VAL A 208 23.94 34.51 8.08
CA VAL A 208 23.73 35.71 8.90
C VAL A 208 22.50 36.46 8.39
N ILE A 209 21.64 36.93 9.30
CA ILE A 209 20.50 37.79 8.92
C ILE A 209 21.04 39.15 8.47
N LYS A 210 20.73 39.57 7.23
CA LYS A 210 21.06 40.90 6.71
C LYS A 210 19.93 41.90 6.82
N ASN A 211 18.72 41.49 6.44
CA ASN A 211 17.58 42.40 6.40
C ASN A 211 16.29 41.69 6.82
N ARG A 212 15.38 42.45 7.43
CA ARG A 212 14.05 42.01 7.87
C ARG A 212 13.01 42.91 7.23
N GLU A 213 12.24 42.35 6.32
CA GLU A 213 11.13 43.03 5.65
C GLU A 213 9.81 42.69 6.33
N LYS A 214 9.14 43.74 6.83
CA LYS A 214 7.81 43.64 7.43
C LYS A 214 6.78 44.20 6.45
N HIS A 215 5.93 43.32 5.93
CA HIS A 215 4.77 43.72 5.13
C HIS A 215 3.50 43.64 5.98
N LYS A 216 2.74 44.74 6.03
CA LYS A 216 1.45 44.79 6.75
C LYS A 216 0.48 43.79 6.12
N GLY A 217 0.05 42.78 6.89
CA GLY A 217 -0.86 41.74 6.42
C GLY A 217 -0.22 40.51 5.74
N SER A 218 1.11 40.45 5.59
CA SER A 218 1.83 39.29 5.04
C SER A 218 2.87 38.74 6.04
N PHE A 219 3.45 37.59 5.71
CA PHE A 219 4.51 36.99 6.53
C PHE A 219 5.76 37.85 6.49
N GLU A 220 6.42 38.03 7.64
CA GLU A 220 7.73 38.69 7.68
C GLU A 220 8.79 37.85 6.95
N THR A 221 9.51 38.51 6.05
CA THR A 221 10.55 37.91 5.21
C THR A 221 11.92 38.33 5.72
N LEU A 222 12.85 37.39 5.74
CA LEU A 222 14.22 37.58 6.18
C LEU A 222 15.16 37.25 5.04
N HIS A 223 16.08 38.17 4.77
CA HIS A 223 17.18 37.97 3.83
C HIS A 223 18.40 37.48 4.62
N ILE A 224 18.88 36.29 4.25
CA ILE A 224 19.98 35.61 4.92
C ILE A 224 21.11 35.45 3.91
N GLN A 225 22.34 35.74 4.35
CA GLN A 225 23.55 35.49 3.56
C GLN A 225 24.30 34.28 4.12
N ASP A 226 24.55 33.27 3.26
CA ASP A 226 25.39 32.12 3.59
C ASP A 226 26.88 32.54 3.63
N SER A 227 27.75 31.69 4.19
CA SER A 227 29.21 31.92 4.21
C SER A 227 29.85 32.02 2.81
N GLN A 228 29.16 31.51 1.77
CA GLN A 228 29.58 31.60 0.36
C GLN A 228 29.13 32.90 -0.33
N GLY A 229 28.52 33.84 0.41
CA GLY A 229 28.04 35.10 -0.13
C GLY A 229 26.67 35.04 -0.80
N HIS A 230 26.10 33.85 -0.98
CA HIS A 230 24.76 33.67 -1.56
C HIS A 230 23.66 34.21 -0.64
N GLU A 231 22.78 35.03 -1.19
CA GLU A 231 21.62 35.58 -0.48
C GLU A 231 20.34 34.84 -0.84
N PHE A 232 19.51 34.57 0.17
CA PHE A 232 18.18 34.02 -0.05
C PHE A 232 17.18 34.49 1.00
N ALA A 233 15.91 34.54 0.59
CA ALA A 233 14.80 34.93 1.44
C ALA A 233 14.11 33.73 2.10
N THR A 234 13.68 33.88 3.35
CA THR A 234 12.83 32.90 4.05
C THR A 234 11.88 33.61 5.03
N ARG A 235 10.83 32.90 5.46
CA ARG A 235 9.86 33.42 6.44
C ARG A 235 10.43 33.35 7.86
N LEU A 236 10.11 34.32 8.72
CA LEU A 236 10.48 34.35 10.15
C LEU A 236 10.26 33.01 10.87
N GLY A 237 9.12 32.36 10.61
CA GLY A 237 8.75 31.10 11.24
C GLY A 237 9.68 29.92 10.91
N ASN A 238 10.46 30.02 9.83
CA ASN A 238 11.37 28.97 9.34
C ASN A 238 12.83 29.19 9.78
N VAL A 239 13.09 30.09 10.73
CA VAL A 239 14.44 30.48 11.13
C VAL A 239 14.68 30.20 12.61
N PHE A 240 15.87 29.72 12.95
CA PHE A 240 16.31 29.44 14.31
C PHE A 240 17.68 30.08 14.57
N THR A 241 17.80 30.94 15.58
CA THR A 241 19.05 31.62 15.91
C THR A 241 20.01 30.69 16.64
N LEU A 242 21.25 30.58 16.14
CA LEU A 242 22.27 29.69 16.65
C LEU A 242 23.35 30.39 17.49
N GLY A 243 23.57 31.69 17.30
CA GLY A 243 24.64 32.43 17.98
C GLY A 243 24.54 33.94 17.80
N LYS A 244 25.32 34.67 18.61
CA LYS A 244 25.49 36.12 18.52
C LYS A 244 26.58 36.44 17.47
N GLY A 245 26.33 37.38 16.57
CA GLY A 245 27.28 37.73 15.50
C GLY A 245 27.49 36.60 14.48
N THR A 246 28.73 36.37 14.05
CA THR A 246 29.12 35.35 13.05
C THR A 246 29.46 33.97 13.63
N LYS A 247 29.48 33.83 14.96
CA LYS A 247 29.88 32.57 15.64
C LYS A 247 28.67 31.85 16.25
N PRO A 248 28.36 30.61 15.83
CA PRO A 248 27.30 29.81 16.46
C PRO A 248 27.73 29.31 17.85
N TRP A 249 26.79 29.18 18.79
CA TRP A 249 27.00 28.57 20.12
C TRP A 249 27.06 27.04 20.10
N VAL A 250 26.92 26.43 18.92
CA VAL A 250 26.82 24.98 18.74
C VAL A 250 27.76 24.56 17.63
N SER A 251 28.43 23.42 17.81
CA SER A 251 29.14 22.73 16.74
C SER A 251 28.25 22.41 15.55
N LEU A 252 28.73 22.75 14.35
CA LEU A 252 28.06 22.45 13.09
C LEU A 252 28.90 21.46 12.27
N PRO A 253 28.26 20.51 11.56
CA PRO A 253 28.92 19.60 10.63
C PRO A 253 29.86 20.30 9.64
N LYS A 254 30.99 19.65 9.29
CA LYS A 254 32.01 20.19 8.38
C LYS A 254 31.44 20.60 7.02
N ASP A 255 30.46 19.87 6.47
CA ASP A 255 29.83 20.21 5.17
C ASP A 255 28.98 21.50 5.20
N LEU A 256 28.69 22.02 6.39
CA LEU A 256 28.06 23.34 6.60
C LEU A 256 29.11 24.45 6.77
N LYS A 257 30.40 24.11 6.86
CA LYS A 257 31.57 24.99 6.78
C LYS A 257 32.25 24.76 5.42
N SER A 258 31.90 25.56 4.42
CA SER A 258 32.25 25.39 2.99
C SER A 258 33.72 25.03 2.66
N LEU A 259 33.93 24.08 1.73
CA LEU A 259 35.10 24.00 0.82
C LEU A 259 34.75 23.20 -0.46
N GLY A 260 34.97 23.82 -1.64
CA GLY A 260 35.50 23.21 -2.89
C GLY A 260 34.68 22.22 -3.77
N TYR A 261 34.35 22.65 -5.00
CA TYR A 261 34.32 21.96 -6.33
C TYR A 261 34.37 20.39 -6.37
N HIS A 262 33.67 19.60 -7.21
CA HIS A 262 33.10 19.78 -8.55
C HIS A 262 32.05 18.68 -8.88
N TRP A 263 31.34 18.91 -9.98
CA TRP A 263 30.18 18.28 -10.63
C TRP A 263 30.04 16.75 -10.69
N TYR A 264 28.78 16.28 -10.74
CA TYR A 264 28.29 15.54 -11.93
C TYR A 264 26.77 15.71 -12.10
N GLN A 265 26.38 15.91 -13.36
CA GLN A 265 25.04 15.99 -13.91
C GLN A 265 24.05 14.98 -13.34
N PHE A 266 22.81 15.43 -13.11
CA PHE A 266 21.62 14.94 -13.84
C PHE A 266 20.45 15.89 -13.58
N SER A 267 20.31 16.88 -14.47
CA SER A 267 19.00 17.36 -14.94
C SER A 267 18.37 16.19 -15.72
N ILE A 268 17.07 15.92 -15.85
CA ILE A 268 15.81 16.66 -15.82
C ILE A 268 14.76 15.63 -15.35
N LEU A 269 13.80 16.05 -14.51
CA LEU A 269 12.38 15.61 -14.50
C LEU A 269 11.71 16.11 -13.20
N SER A 270 11.78 17.42 -12.96
CA SER A 270 11.03 18.09 -11.89
C SER A 270 10.10 19.13 -12.51
N LEU A 271 9.03 18.67 -13.14
CA LEU A 271 7.87 19.51 -13.39
C LEU A 271 6.53 18.77 -13.35
N ASN A 272 6.44 17.66 -12.60
CA ASN A 272 5.20 16.87 -12.53
C ASN A 272 4.81 16.38 -11.12
N SER A 273 5.40 16.92 -10.04
CA SER A 273 5.14 16.41 -8.68
C SER A 273 4.24 17.27 -7.79
N LEU A 274 3.95 18.52 -8.19
CA LEU A 274 2.99 19.38 -7.49
C LEU A 274 1.51 19.02 -7.75
N LEU A 275 1.23 18.11 -8.70
CA LEU A 275 -0.14 17.66 -9.02
C LEU A 275 -0.58 16.34 -8.35
N LYS A 276 0.29 15.63 -7.62
CA LYS A 276 -0.03 14.24 -7.17
C LYS A 276 -0.72 14.11 -5.81
N ALA A 277 -1.08 15.21 -5.15
CA ALA A 277 -1.75 15.19 -3.84
C ALA A 277 -3.28 15.40 -3.90
N ILE A 278 -3.89 15.34 -5.09
CA ILE A 278 -5.36 15.31 -5.27
C ILE A 278 -5.72 14.15 -6.19
N MET A 279 -5.54 12.90 -5.75
CA MET A 279 -6.01 11.74 -6.54
C MET A 279 -6.84 10.78 -5.69
N ALA A 280 -7.96 11.30 -5.20
CA ALA A 280 -9.13 10.49 -4.91
C ALA A 280 -10.34 11.18 -5.52
N ARG A 281 -10.76 10.70 -6.70
CA ARG A 281 -12.13 10.73 -7.24
C ARG A 281 -12.11 9.97 -8.58
N GLY A 282 -12.58 8.71 -8.61
CA GLY A 282 -12.79 7.94 -9.85
C GLY A 282 -12.27 6.48 -9.88
N LEU A 283 -12.71 5.74 -10.91
CA LEU A 283 -12.32 4.35 -11.18
C LEU A 283 -10.81 4.26 -11.49
N LYS A 284 -10.08 3.42 -10.76
CA LYS A 284 -8.63 3.23 -10.97
C LYS A 284 -8.36 2.56 -12.32
N LYS A 285 -7.71 3.25 -13.27
CA LYS A 285 -7.37 2.69 -14.60
C LYS A 285 -6.14 1.77 -14.62
N HIS A 286 -5.32 1.78 -13.58
CA HIS A 286 -4.09 0.98 -13.52
C HIS A 286 -4.11 -0.09 -12.42
N LEU A 287 -3.47 -1.23 -12.69
CA LEU A 287 -3.22 -2.31 -11.74
C LEU A 287 -1.71 -2.48 -11.54
N LYS A 288 -1.25 -2.33 -10.30
CA LYS A 288 0.15 -2.62 -9.94
C LYS A 288 0.39 -4.12 -9.97
N ARG A 289 1.56 -4.53 -10.49
CA ARG A 289 1.87 -5.95 -10.68
C ARG A 289 1.85 -6.76 -9.39
N LEU A 290 2.42 -6.22 -8.31
CA LEU A 290 2.40 -6.84 -6.98
C LEU A 290 0.99 -7.02 -6.40
N ASN A 291 0.01 -6.26 -6.88
CA ASN A 291 -1.40 -6.36 -6.45
C ASN A 291 -2.26 -7.21 -7.41
N ALA A 292 -1.66 -7.75 -8.48
CA ALA A 292 -2.36 -8.64 -9.39
C ALA A 292 -2.74 -9.95 -8.68
N PRO A 293 -3.80 -10.65 -9.14
CA PRO A 293 -4.16 -11.95 -8.60
C PRO A 293 -3.00 -12.96 -8.70
N LYS A 294 -2.64 -13.60 -7.59
CA LYS A 294 -1.50 -14.55 -7.53
C LYS A 294 -1.61 -15.69 -8.55
N HIS A 295 -2.83 -16.12 -8.85
CA HIS A 295 -3.11 -17.23 -9.77
C HIS A 295 -2.79 -16.90 -11.25
N TRP A 296 -2.52 -15.64 -11.58
CA TRP A 296 -2.02 -15.25 -12.91
C TRP A 296 -0.58 -15.67 -13.13
N MET A 297 0.17 -15.97 -12.06
CA MET A 297 1.59 -16.36 -12.12
C MET A 297 2.44 -15.31 -12.86
N LEU A 298 2.19 -14.03 -12.60
CA LEU A 298 3.06 -12.95 -13.08
C LEU A 298 4.32 -12.90 -12.23
N ASP A 299 5.45 -12.76 -12.90
CA ASP A 299 6.76 -12.61 -12.30
C ASP A 299 6.92 -11.23 -11.63
N LYS A 300 7.83 -11.11 -10.66
CA LYS A 300 8.00 -9.85 -9.90
C LYS A 300 8.75 -8.77 -10.68
N LEU A 301 9.59 -9.15 -11.65
CA LEU A 301 10.60 -8.26 -12.26
C LEU A 301 10.22 -7.73 -13.65
N GLY A 302 9.28 -8.35 -14.37
CA GLY A 302 8.95 -8.01 -15.75
C GLY A 302 8.13 -6.72 -15.92
N GLY A 303 8.16 -5.82 -14.92
CA GLY A 303 7.58 -4.48 -14.97
C GLY A 303 6.73 -4.07 -13.76
N ALA A 304 6.53 -2.76 -13.60
CA ALA A 304 5.81 -2.19 -12.45
C ALA A 304 4.29 -2.43 -12.48
N PHE A 305 3.72 -2.72 -13.65
CA PHE A 305 2.28 -2.84 -13.87
C PHE A 305 1.89 -4.22 -14.38
N ALA A 306 0.65 -4.62 -14.10
CA ALA A 306 0.01 -5.78 -14.68
C ALA A 306 -1.16 -5.34 -15.58
N PRO A 307 -1.58 -6.18 -16.55
CA PRO A 307 -2.80 -5.94 -17.31
C PRO A 307 -3.98 -5.79 -16.35
N LYS A 308 -4.64 -4.63 -16.37
CA LYS A 308 -5.89 -4.44 -15.63
C LYS A 308 -7.02 -5.03 -16.49
N PRO A 309 -7.81 -5.99 -16.00
CA PRO A 309 -8.93 -6.51 -16.77
C PRO A 309 -9.94 -5.41 -17.03
N SER A 310 -10.51 -5.39 -18.23
CA SER A 310 -11.66 -4.55 -18.57
C SER A 310 -12.87 -4.95 -17.70
N SER A 311 -13.81 -4.04 -17.54
CA SER A 311 -15.12 -4.40 -16.98
C SER A 311 -15.83 -5.31 -17.98
N GLY A 312 -16.22 -6.51 -17.55
CA GLY A 312 -16.83 -7.51 -18.42
C GLY A 312 -17.53 -8.61 -17.63
N PRO A 313 -17.75 -9.78 -18.24
CA PRO A 313 -18.52 -10.90 -17.66
C PRO A 313 -18.07 -11.31 -16.26
N HIS A 314 -16.75 -11.42 -16.07
CA HIS A 314 -16.16 -12.00 -14.86
C HIS A 314 -15.52 -10.94 -13.96
N LYS A 315 -15.50 -11.22 -12.66
CA LYS A 315 -14.84 -10.34 -11.68
C LYS A 315 -13.33 -10.32 -11.89
N SER A 316 -12.71 -9.16 -11.66
CA SER A 316 -11.25 -8.96 -11.84
C SER A 316 -10.31 -9.92 -11.09
N ARG A 317 -10.79 -10.57 -10.01
CA ARG A 317 -10.01 -11.56 -9.22
C ARG A 317 -10.33 -13.02 -9.59
N GLU A 318 -11.31 -13.23 -10.45
CA GLU A 318 -11.86 -14.53 -10.88
C GLU A 318 -11.81 -14.64 -12.43
N CYS A 319 -10.91 -13.89 -13.07
CA CYS A 319 -10.73 -13.89 -14.51
C CYS A 319 -9.25 -13.94 -14.89
N LEU A 320 -8.97 -14.28 -16.14
CA LEU A 320 -7.67 -14.23 -16.79
C LEU A 320 -7.79 -13.36 -18.06
N PRO A 321 -7.11 -12.20 -18.11
CA PRO A 321 -7.11 -11.35 -19.31
C PRO A 321 -6.56 -12.08 -20.54
N LEU A 322 -7.13 -11.81 -21.72
CA LEU A 322 -6.68 -12.41 -22.99
C LEU A 322 -5.18 -12.27 -23.25
N VAL A 323 -4.60 -11.12 -22.92
CA VAL A 323 -3.14 -10.93 -23.04
C VAL A 323 -2.32 -11.91 -22.20
N ILE A 324 -2.81 -12.34 -21.04
CA ILE A 324 -2.12 -13.34 -20.21
C ILE A 324 -2.33 -14.74 -20.80
N ILE A 325 -3.48 -15.03 -21.38
CA ILE A 325 -3.78 -16.28 -22.08
C ILE A 325 -2.81 -16.47 -23.25
N ILE A 326 -2.78 -15.52 -24.18
CA ILE A 326 -1.99 -15.63 -25.42
C ILE A 326 -0.48 -15.62 -25.12
N ARG A 327 -0.01 -14.68 -24.29
CA ARG A 327 1.43 -14.48 -24.05
C ARG A 327 2.03 -15.40 -22.98
N ASN A 328 1.36 -15.55 -21.83
CA ASN A 328 1.96 -16.25 -20.69
C ASN A 328 1.59 -17.73 -20.65
N ARG A 329 0.42 -18.13 -21.15
CA ARG A 329 -0.05 -19.53 -21.13
C ARG A 329 0.20 -20.26 -22.44
N LEU A 330 -0.30 -19.74 -23.56
CA LEU A 330 -0.18 -20.38 -24.88
C LEU A 330 1.17 -20.11 -25.56
N LYS A 331 1.85 -19.02 -25.18
CA LYS A 331 3.17 -18.64 -25.72
C LYS A 331 3.18 -18.27 -27.21
N TYR A 332 2.04 -17.96 -27.81
CA TYR A 332 1.97 -17.45 -29.19
C TYR A 332 2.52 -16.04 -29.36
N ALA A 333 2.68 -15.30 -28.28
CA ALA A 333 3.29 -13.98 -28.28
C ALA A 333 4.33 -13.89 -27.16
N LEU A 334 5.38 -13.11 -27.40
CA LEU A 334 6.40 -12.73 -26.43
C LEU A 334 6.09 -11.35 -25.85
N THR A 335 5.66 -10.41 -26.68
CA THR A 335 5.44 -9.01 -26.27
C THR A 335 3.96 -8.62 -26.23
N TYR A 336 3.68 -7.47 -25.60
CA TYR A 336 2.31 -6.92 -25.55
C TYR A 336 1.83 -6.42 -26.92
N ARG A 337 2.76 -6.02 -27.80
CA ARG A 337 2.45 -5.51 -29.14
C ARG A 337 2.00 -6.64 -30.06
N GLU A 338 2.68 -7.78 -30.04
CA GLU A 338 2.30 -8.97 -30.81
C GLU A 338 0.89 -9.45 -30.47
N VAL A 339 0.52 -9.46 -29.18
CA VAL A 339 -0.85 -9.79 -28.76
C VAL A 339 -1.87 -8.85 -29.39
N ILE A 340 -1.58 -7.55 -29.50
CA ILE A 340 -2.48 -6.61 -30.16
C ILE A 340 -2.63 -6.97 -31.64
N SER A 341 -1.54 -7.28 -32.34
CA SER A 341 -1.58 -7.68 -33.74
C SER A 341 -2.44 -8.94 -33.95
N ILE A 342 -2.26 -9.97 -33.12
CA ILE A 342 -3.06 -11.22 -33.17
C ILE A 342 -4.55 -10.93 -32.97
N LEU A 343 -4.89 -10.08 -32.00
CA LEU A 343 -6.29 -9.76 -31.70
C LEU A 343 -6.93 -8.89 -32.79
N MET A 344 -6.18 -7.98 -33.41
CA MET A 344 -6.68 -7.12 -34.48
C MET A 344 -6.94 -7.88 -35.78
N GLN A 345 -6.25 -9.01 -36.00
CA GLN A 345 -6.56 -9.95 -37.10
C GLN A 345 -7.88 -10.73 -36.88
N ARG A 346 -8.59 -10.50 -35.76
CA ARG A 346 -9.88 -11.14 -35.43
C ARG A 346 -9.84 -12.66 -35.32
N GLN A 347 -8.66 -13.23 -35.06
CA GLN A 347 -8.42 -14.68 -34.98
C GLN A 347 -8.70 -15.30 -33.61
N VAL A 348 -9.08 -14.51 -32.60
CA VAL A 348 -9.36 -15.00 -31.26
C VAL A 348 -10.82 -14.77 -30.92
N MET A 349 -11.52 -15.88 -30.66
CA MET A 349 -12.91 -15.89 -30.25
C MET A 349 -13.02 -16.31 -28.78
N VAL A 350 -13.92 -15.69 -28.04
CA VAL A 350 -14.31 -16.12 -26.70
C VAL A 350 -15.82 -16.32 -26.70
N ASP A 351 -16.24 -17.52 -26.32
CA ASP A 351 -17.63 -17.98 -26.36
C ASP A 351 -18.28 -17.74 -27.74
N GLY A 352 -17.60 -18.13 -28.82
CA GLY A 352 -18.07 -17.96 -30.21
C GLY A 352 -18.05 -16.53 -30.77
N LYS A 353 -17.67 -15.52 -29.96
CA LYS A 353 -17.61 -14.11 -30.40
C LYS A 353 -16.18 -13.64 -30.54
N VAL A 354 -15.87 -12.98 -31.66
CA VAL A 354 -14.56 -12.33 -31.87
C VAL A 354 -14.32 -11.28 -30.79
N ARG A 355 -13.17 -11.35 -30.11
CA ARG A 355 -12.77 -10.36 -29.10
C ARG A 355 -11.44 -9.72 -29.49
N THR A 356 -11.48 -8.41 -29.73
CA THR A 356 -10.28 -7.60 -30.03
C THR A 356 -9.65 -6.95 -28.79
N ASP A 357 -10.38 -6.92 -27.65
CA ASP A 357 -9.87 -6.34 -26.41
C ASP A 357 -8.84 -7.25 -25.74
N LYS A 358 -7.58 -6.83 -25.78
CA LYS A 358 -6.44 -7.45 -25.07
C LYS A 358 -6.64 -7.69 -23.58
N THR A 359 -7.45 -6.88 -22.92
CA THR A 359 -7.73 -6.98 -21.48
C THR A 359 -9.10 -7.57 -21.16
N TYR A 360 -9.75 -8.21 -22.15
CA TYR A 360 -11.03 -8.88 -21.96
C TYR A 360 -10.93 -9.94 -20.84
N PRO A 361 -11.82 -9.90 -19.84
CA PRO A 361 -11.78 -10.80 -18.70
C PRO A 361 -12.43 -12.15 -19.04
N ALA A 362 -11.66 -13.08 -19.60
CA ALA A 362 -12.11 -14.46 -19.77
C ALA A 362 -12.06 -15.19 -18.41
N GLY A 363 -13.08 -15.96 -18.06
CA GLY A 363 -13.23 -16.55 -16.73
C GLY A 363 -13.46 -18.04 -16.73
N PHE A 364 -13.88 -18.57 -15.58
CA PHE A 364 -14.19 -19.99 -15.40
C PHE A 364 -15.27 -20.44 -16.40
N MET A 365 -15.11 -21.62 -17.01
CA MET A 365 -15.97 -22.23 -18.06
C MET A 365 -16.04 -21.51 -19.40
N ASP A 366 -15.40 -20.35 -19.59
CA ASP A 366 -15.36 -19.70 -20.90
C ASP A 366 -14.58 -20.58 -21.90
N VAL A 367 -15.06 -20.60 -23.15
CA VAL A 367 -14.41 -21.29 -24.27
C VAL A 367 -13.65 -20.25 -25.09
N VAL A 368 -12.35 -20.45 -25.27
CA VAL A 368 -11.46 -19.64 -26.10
C VAL A 368 -11.11 -20.47 -27.33
N SER A 369 -11.50 -19.98 -28.50
CA SER A 369 -11.33 -20.66 -29.78
C SER A 369 -10.40 -19.84 -30.68
N ILE A 370 -9.49 -20.52 -31.36
CA ILE A 370 -8.55 -19.92 -32.32
C ILE A 370 -8.76 -20.63 -33.65
N PRO A 371 -9.61 -20.10 -34.55
CA PRO A 371 -9.97 -20.78 -35.79
C PRO A 371 -8.78 -21.10 -36.69
N LYS A 372 -7.76 -20.23 -36.71
CA LYS A 372 -6.56 -20.42 -37.55
C LYS A 372 -5.75 -21.68 -37.20
N THR A 373 -5.72 -22.07 -35.93
CA THR A 373 -5.01 -23.27 -35.46
C THR A 373 -5.96 -24.45 -35.21
N ASN A 374 -7.26 -24.24 -35.38
CA ASN A 374 -8.32 -25.16 -34.99
C ASN A 374 -8.21 -25.65 -33.52
N GLU A 375 -7.71 -24.79 -32.63
CA GLU A 375 -7.55 -25.13 -31.22
C GLU A 375 -8.65 -24.48 -30.37
N ASN A 376 -9.31 -25.31 -29.57
CA ASN A 376 -10.36 -24.92 -28.64
C ASN A 376 -9.92 -25.15 -27.20
N PHE A 377 -10.09 -24.15 -26.35
CA PHE A 377 -9.68 -24.20 -24.94
C PHE A 377 -10.81 -23.83 -24.00
N ARG A 378 -10.97 -24.56 -22.90
CA ARG A 378 -11.80 -24.15 -21.78
C ARG A 378 -10.96 -23.70 -20.59
N LEU A 379 -11.38 -22.59 -20.00
CA LEU A 379 -10.77 -22.07 -18.77
C LEU A 379 -11.31 -22.82 -17.56
N LEU A 380 -10.47 -23.69 -16.99
CA LEU A 380 -10.77 -24.45 -15.78
C LEU A 380 -9.77 -24.13 -14.66
N TYR A 381 -10.16 -24.48 -13.43
CA TYR A 381 -9.24 -24.41 -12.30
C TYR A 381 -8.45 -25.72 -12.16
N ASP A 382 -7.15 -25.57 -11.95
CA ASP A 382 -6.26 -26.62 -11.46
C ASP A 382 -6.43 -26.81 -9.94
N THR A 383 -6.01 -27.95 -9.39
CA THR A 383 -6.14 -28.30 -7.94
C THR A 383 -5.33 -27.37 -7.03
N LYS A 384 -4.35 -26.66 -7.61
CA LYS A 384 -3.59 -25.57 -6.96
C LYS A 384 -4.32 -24.22 -6.98
N GLY A 385 -5.55 -24.19 -7.51
CA GLY A 385 -6.37 -22.99 -7.65
C GLY A 385 -5.81 -22.01 -8.68
N ARG A 386 -5.31 -22.48 -9.82
CA ARG A 386 -4.79 -21.64 -10.92
C ARG A 386 -5.65 -21.84 -12.15
N PHE A 387 -5.79 -20.82 -13.01
CA PHE A 387 -6.42 -21.03 -14.30
C PHE A 387 -5.49 -21.85 -15.20
N ARG A 388 -6.04 -22.91 -15.77
CA ARG A 388 -5.44 -23.75 -16.79
C ARG A 388 -6.33 -23.75 -18.02
N LEU A 389 -5.70 -23.61 -19.18
CA LEU A 389 -6.37 -23.81 -20.46
C LEU A 389 -6.40 -25.32 -20.71
N HIS A 390 -7.60 -25.88 -20.75
CA HIS A 390 -7.81 -27.28 -21.08
C HIS A 390 -8.21 -27.38 -22.54
N SER A 391 -7.44 -28.10 -23.35
CA SER A 391 -7.80 -28.34 -24.75
C SER A 391 -9.08 -29.16 -24.82
N LEU A 392 -9.98 -28.77 -25.72
CA LEU A 392 -11.28 -29.36 -25.96
C LEU A 392 -11.36 -29.94 -27.37
N ARG A 393 -12.29 -30.89 -27.57
CA ARG A 393 -12.78 -31.30 -28.89
C ARG A 393 -13.82 -30.30 -29.41
N ASP A 394 -14.04 -30.27 -30.71
CA ASP A 394 -14.94 -29.31 -31.37
C ASP A 394 -16.41 -29.46 -30.98
N GLU A 395 -16.87 -30.68 -30.66
CA GLU A 395 -18.23 -30.88 -30.15
C GLU A 395 -18.43 -30.25 -28.76
N GLU A 396 -17.39 -30.28 -27.92
CA GLU A 396 -17.45 -29.74 -26.57
C GLU A 396 -17.28 -28.21 -26.55
N SER A 397 -16.70 -27.63 -27.59
CA SER A 397 -16.51 -26.18 -27.71
C SER A 397 -17.81 -25.45 -28.04
N LYS A 398 -18.80 -26.12 -28.65
CA LYS A 398 -20.11 -25.55 -29.00
C LYS A 398 -20.96 -25.18 -27.80
N PHE A 399 -20.76 -25.84 -26.66
CA PHE A 399 -21.54 -25.58 -25.45
C PHE A 399 -20.70 -25.11 -24.27
N LYS A 400 -21.38 -24.49 -23.30
CA LYS A 400 -20.80 -24.02 -22.04
C LYS A 400 -21.76 -24.27 -20.89
N LEU A 401 -21.22 -24.55 -19.70
CA LEU A 401 -22.03 -24.58 -18.48
C LEU A 401 -22.06 -23.20 -17.83
N CYS A 402 -23.25 -22.76 -17.46
CA CYS A 402 -23.46 -21.51 -16.76
C CYS A 402 -24.27 -21.71 -15.47
N LYS A 403 -23.70 -21.32 -14.33
CA LYS A 403 -24.44 -21.31 -13.06
C LYS A 403 -25.43 -20.16 -13.03
N VAL A 404 -26.67 -20.45 -12.66
CA VAL A 404 -27.74 -19.48 -12.45
C VAL A 404 -27.51 -18.77 -11.12
N ARG A 405 -27.45 -17.44 -11.16
CA ARG A 405 -27.24 -16.59 -9.99
C ARG A 405 -28.56 -16.15 -9.37
N SER A 406 -29.54 -15.81 -10.20
CA SER A 406 -30.87 -15.39 -9.78
C SER A 406 -31.87 -15.65 -10.90
N VAL A 407 -33.10 -15.97 -10.51
CA VAL A 407 -34.26 -16.01 -11.40
C VAL A 407 -35.18 -14.87 -10.96
N GLN A 408 -35.64 -14.07 -11.92
CA GLN A 408 -36.43 -12.87 -11.67
C GLN A 408 -37.50 -12.71 -12.75
N PHE A 409 -38.56 -11.99 -12.42
CA PHE A 409 -39.58 -11.59 -13.39
C PHE A 409 -39.30 -10.14 -13.83
N GLY A 410 -39.28 -9.94 -15.15
CA GLY A 410 -39.13 -8.62 -15.75
C GLY A 410 -40.45 -7.89 -15.89
N GLN A 411 -40.42 -6.79 -16.64
CA GLN A 411 -41.64 -6.11 -17.07
C GLN A 411 -42.56 -7.08 -17.82
N LYS A 412 -43.87 -6.94 -17.63
CA LYS A 412 -44.91 -7.84 -18.18
C LYS A 412 -44.85 -9.29 -17.67
N GLY A 413 -44.22 -9.53 -16.51
CA GLY A 413 -44.17 -10.85 -15.90
C GLY A 413 -43.31 -11.87 -16.66
N ILE A 414 -42.41 -11.42 -17.54
CA ILE A 414 -41.55 -12.31 -18.32
C ILE A 414 -40.43 -12.86 -17.42
N PRO A 415 -40.33 -14.18 -17.19
CA PRO A 415 -39.24 -14.75 -16.41
C PRO A 415 -37.92 -14.65 -17.16
N TYR A 416 -36.85 -14.29 -16.45
CA TYR A 416 -35.49 -14.34 -16.94
C TYR A 416 -34.54 -14.83 -15.86
N LEU A 417 -33.47 -15.50 -16.31
CA LEU A 417 -32.36 -15.89 -15.46
C LEU A 417 -31.14 -15.01 -15.70
N ASN A 418 -30.39 -14.77 -14.63
CA ASN A 418 -29.07 -14.16 -14.71
C ASN A 418 -28.02 -15.21 -14.40
N THR A 419 -27.06 -15.38 -15.30
CA THR A 419 -25.94 -16.30 -15.11
C THR A 419 -24.77 -15.63 -14.39
N TYR A 420 -23.82 -16.43 -13.89
CA TYR A 420 -22.60 -15.94 -13.25
C TYR A 420 -21.67 -15.16 -14.20
N ASP A 421 -21.71 -15.44 -15.51
CA ASP A 421 -20.97 -14.72 -16.56
C ASP A 421 -21.75 -13.48 -17.09
N GLY A 422 -22.85 -13.10 -16.42
CA GLY A 422 -23.56 -11.86 -16.71
C GLY A 422 -24.46 -11.91 -17.96
N ARG A 423 -24.79 -13.10 -18.46
CA ARG A 423 -25.82 -13.26 -19.48
C ARG A 423 -27.21 -13.23 -18.84
N THR A 424 -28.18 -12.71 -19.59
CA THR A 424 -29.59 -12.76 -19.23
C THR A 424 -30.32 -13.58 -20.28
N ILE A 425 -30.96 -14.67 -19.85
CA ILE A 425 -31.72 -15.58 -20.72
C ILE A 425 -33.18 -15.49 -20.33
N ARG A 426 -34.05 -15.19 -21.30
CA ARG A 426 -35.49 -15.05 -21.12
C ARG A 426 -36.20 -16.37 -21.37
N TYR A 427 -37.38 -16.51 -20.79
CA TYR A 427 -38.20 -17.72 -20.90
C TYR A 427 -37.48 -19.01 -20.50
N PRO A 428 -36.82 -19.06 -19.32
CA PRO A 428 -36.25 -20.30 -18.83
C PRO A 428 -37.35 -21.28 -18.42
N ASP A 429 -37.02 -22.57 -18.40
CA ASP A 429 -37.87 -23.60 -17.82
C ASP A 429 -38.20 -23.26 -16.35
N PRO A 430 -39.48 -23.30 -15.92
CA PRO A 430 -39.89 -23.03 -14.55
C PRO A 430 -39.20 -23.88 -13.47
N LEU A 431 -38.68 -25.06 -13.85
CA LEU A 431 -37.96 -25.96 -12.94
C LEU A 431 -36.56 -25.45 -12.56
N ILE A 432 -35.99 -24.49 -13.30
CA ILE A 432 -34.65 -23.95 -13.07
C ILE A 432 -34.68 -22.97 -11.90
N LYS A 433 -33.89 -23.24 -10.87
CA LYS A 433 -33.77 -22.40 -9.67
C LYS A 433 -32.39 -21.77 -9.55
N ALA A 434 -32.26 -20.85 -8.59
CA ALA A 434 -30.97 -20.25 -8.29
C ALA A 434 -29.96 -21.30 -7.78
N ASN A 435 -28.71 -21.18 -8.22
CA ASN A 435 -27.58 -22.11 -8.03
C ASN A 435 -27.56 -23.37 -8.90
N ASP A 436 -28.61 -23.62 -9.67
CA ASP A 436 -28.58 -24.66 -10.71
C ASP A 436 -27.60 -24.28 -11.82
N THR A 437 -27.16 -25.28 -12.60
CA THR A 437 -26.28 -25.06 -13.74
C THR A 437 -27.02 -25.38 -15.02
N ILE A 438 -27.04 -24.44 -15.97
CA ILE A 438 -27.60 -24.64 -17.30
C ILE A 438 -26.49 -24.99 -18.30
N LYS A 439 -26.80 -25.85 -19.28
CA LYS A 439 -25.98 -26.09 -20.47
C LYS A 439 -26.48 -25.17 -21.58
N LEU A 440 -25.63 -24.23 -21.94
CA LEU A 440 -25.90 -23.21 -22.93
C LEU A 440 -25.24 -23.59 -24.25
N ASP A 441 -26.00 -23.56 -25.34
CA ASP A 441 -25.44 -23.58 -26.69
C ASP A 441 -24.91 -22.18 -27.05
N LEU A 442 -23.66 -22.09 -27.50
CA LEU A 442 -23.00 -20.79 -27.71
C LEU A 442 -23.44 -20.10 -29.00
N GLU A 443 -23.88 -20.86 -30.00
CA GLU A 443 -24.36 -20.32 -31.26
C GLU A 443 -25.75 -19.70 -31.08
N SER A 444 -26.73 -20.51 -30.63
CA SER A 444 -28.11 -20.05 -30.45
C SER A 444 -28.35 -19.24 -29.17
N ASN A 445 -27.46 -19.33 -28.18
CA ASN A 445 -27.65 -18.81 -26.83
C ASN A 445 -28.92 -19.33 -26.13
N LYS A 446 -29.42 -20.51 -26.53
CA LYS A 446 -30.55 -21.20 -25.91
C LYS A 446 -30.06 -22.27 -24.92
N ILE A 447 -30.91 -22.57 -23.94
CA ILE A 447 -30.65 -23.61 -22.93
C ILE A 447 -30.96 -24.96 -23.57
N VAL A 448 -30.00 -25.89 -23.51
CA VAL A 448 -30.15 -27.26 -24.03
C VAL A 448 -30.65 -28.20 -22.94
N ASP A 449 -30.01 -28.17 -21.78
CA ASP A 449 -30.38 -28.96 -20.59
C ASP A 449 -29.93 -28.21 -19.34
N PHE A 450 -30.39 -28.62 -18.16
CA PHE A 450 -29.97 -28.07 -16.88
C PHE A 450 -29.74 -29.16 -15.83
N ILE A 451 -28.98 -28.79 -14.79
CA ILE A 451 -28.62 -29.64 -13.67
C ILE A 451 -29.11 -28.97 -12.40
N LYS A 452 -29.97 -29.65 -11.65
CA LYS A 452 -30.43 -29.20 -10.34
C LYS A 452 -29.30 -29.23 -9.30
N PHE A 453 -29.29 -28.26 -8.43
CA PHE A 453 -28.34 -28.15 -7.32
C PHE A 453 -28.77 -29.04 -6.14
N ASP A 454 -28.58 -30.35 -6.30
CA ASP A 454 -28.96 -31.37 -5.31
C ASP A 454 -27.77 -32.24 -4.87
N VAL A 455 -27.99 -32.97 -3.78
CA VAL A 455 -27.04 -33.96 -3.23
C VAL A 455 -26.83 -35.07 -4.25
N GLY A 456 -25.61 -35.59 -4.34
CA GLY A 456 -25.25 -36.66 -5.30
C GLY A 456 -24.72 -36.16 -6.64
N ASN A 457 -24.79 -34.87 -6.93
CA ASN A 457 -24.23 -34.31 -8.17
C ASN A 457 -22.74 -33.92 -8.03
N VAL A 458 -21.99 -34.08 -9.13
CA VAL A 458 -20.57 -33.67 -9.21
C VAL A 458 -20.45 -32.15 -9.32
N VAL A 459 -19.56 -31.60 -8.50
CA VAL A 459 -19.28 -30.18 -8.40
C VAL A 459 -17.79 -29.89 -8.47
N MET A 460 -17.45 -28.70 -8.95
CA MET A 460 -16.13 -28.10 -8.81
C MET A 460 -16.18 -26.88 -7.90
N VAL A 461 -15.17 -26.75 -7.05
CA VAL A 461 -15.00 -25.58 -6.20
C VAL A 461 -14.32 -24.45 -6.97
N THR A 462 -14.96 -23.29 -7.08
CA THR A 462 -14.48 -22.11 -7.82
C THR A 462 -13.74 -21.10 -6.94
N GLY A 463 -13.87 -21.18 -5.60
CA GLY A 463 -13.32 -20.21 -4.65
C GLY A 463 -12.79 -20.80 -3.33
N GLY A 464 -12.05 -20.02 -2.56
CA GLY A 464 -11.50 -20.44 -1.26
C GLY A 464 -10.27 -21.36 -1.34
N ARG A 465 -9.96 -22.04 -0.22
CA ARG A 465 -8.77 -22.90 -0.07
C ARG A 465 -8.85 -24.21 -0.88
N ASN A 466 -10.07 -24.68 -1.13
CA ASN A 466 -10.37 -25.92 -1.87
C ASN A 466 -10.62 -25.67 -3.36
N ARG A 467 -10.30 -24.48 -3.89
CA ARG A 467 -10.50 -24.13 -5.29
C ARG A 467 -9.81 -25.11 -6.25
N GLY A 468 -10.54 -25.55 -7.27
CA GLY A 468 -10.11 -26.51 -8.28
C GLY A 468 -10.25 -27.98 -7.86
N ARG A 469 -10.75 -28.26 -6.65
CA ARG A 469 -11.16 -29.62 -6.26
C ARG A 469 -12.50 -29.97 -6.90
N VAL A 470 -12.65 -31.23 -7.29
CA VAL A 470 -13.88 -31.81 -7.83
C VAL A 470 -14.31 -32.94 -6.91
N GLY A 471 -15.62 -33.06 -6.69
CA GLY A 471 -16.20 -34.12 -5.88
C GLY A 471 -17.72 -34.15 -5.97
N VAL A 472 -18.34 -35.08 -5.28
CA VAL A 472 -19.79 -35.25 -5.19
C VAL A 472 -20.30 -34.56 -3.92
N ILE A 473 -21.42 -33.84 -4.01
CA ILE A 473 -22.08 -33.27 -2.82
C ILE A 473 -22.62 -34.42 -1.97
N LYS A 474 -22.18 -34.55 -0.72
CA LYS A 474 -22.72 -35.50 0.26
C LYS A 474 -23.84 -34.91 1.10
N ASN A 475 -23.60 -33.73 1.65
CA ASN A 475 -24.53 -33.11 2.58
C ASN A 475 -24.56 -31.58 2.38
N ARG A 476 -25.73 -31.01 2.61
CA ARG A 476 -25.99 -29.57 2.55
C ARG A 476 -26.56 -29.10 3.87
N GLU A 477 -25.75 -28.37 4.62
CA GLU A 477 -26.13 -27.77 5.90
C GLU A 477 -26.66 -26.36 5.68
N LYS A 478 -27.93 -26.17 6.02
CA LYS A 478 -28.60 -24.87 5.96
C LYS A 478 -28.54 -24.20 7.33
N HIS A 479 -27.94 -23.02 7.38
CA HIS A 479 -27.92 -22.18 8.57
C HIS A 479 -28.79 -20.94 8.34
N LYS A 480 -29.81 -20.71 9.17
CA LYS A 480 -30.64 -19.49 9.08
C LYS A 480 -29.77 -18.27 9.38
N GLY A 481 -29.77 -17.28 8.48
CA GLY A 481 -29.01 -16.03 8.64
C GLY A 481 -27.50 -16.11 8.39
N SER A 482 -26.95 -17.30 8.11
CA SER A 482 -25.54 -17.50 7.77
C SER A 482 -25.38 -18.17 6.41
N PHE A 483 -24.14 -18.32 5.96
CA PHE A 483 -23.84 -18.99 4.69
C PHE A 483 -24.09 -20.50 4.82
N GLU A 484 -24.77 -21.09 3.85
CA GLU A 484 -24.91 -22.54 3.74
C GLU A 484 -23.55 -23.21 3.49
N THR A 485 -23.32 -24.31 4.20
CA THR A 485 -22.11 -25.13 4.13
C THR A 485 -22.41 -26.42 3.38
N LEU A 486 -21.53 -26.80 2.46
CA LEU A 486 -21.63 -28.01 1.66
C LEU A 486 -20.45 -28.91 1.96
N HIS A 487 -20.76 -30.16 2.30
CA HIS A 487 -19.80 -31.24 2.45
C HIS A 487 -19.68 -31.98 1.13
N ILE A 488 -18.46 -32.02 0.60
CA ILE A 488 -18.13 -32.59 -0.70
C ILE A 488 -17.11 -33.71 -0.47
N GLN A 489 -17.34 -34.87 -1.08
CA GLN A 489 -16.39 -35.98 -1.09
C GLN A 489 -15.75 -36.09 -2.48
N ASP A 490 -14.43 -36.17 -2.55
CA ASP A 490 -13.74 -36.46 -3.81
C ASP A 490 -13.75 -37.96 -4.14
N SER A 491 -13.27 -38.32 -5.33
CA SER A 491 -13.25 -39.73 -5.76
C SER A 491 -12.26 -40.62 -5.00
N GLN A 492 -11.37 -40.05 -4.18
CA GLN A 492 -10.48 -40.80 -3.28
C GLN A 492 -11.08 -40.97 -1.88
N GLY A 493 -12.28 -40.44 -1.66
CA GLY A 493 -12.98 -40.53 -0.38
C GLY A 493 -12.67 -39.38 0.58
N HIS A 494 -11.79 -38.44 0.24
CA HIS A 494 -11.48 -37.30 1.11
C HIS A 494 -12.63 -36.30 1.13
N GLU A 495 -13.08 -35.98 2.33
CA GLU A 495 -14.16 -35.03 2.55
C GLU A 495 -13.63 -33.63 2.87
N PHE A 496 -14.36 -32.62 2.41
CA PHE A 496 -14.09 -31.22 2.73
C PHE A 496 -15.34 -30.36 2.61
N ALA A 497 -15.37 -29.28 3.39
CA ALA A 497 -16.48 -28.34 3.39
C ALA A 497 -16.16 -27.06 2.60
N THR A 498 -17.18 -26.49 1.94
CA THR A 498 -17.12 -25.16 1.31
C THR A 498 -18.45 -24.42 1.40
N ARG A 499 -18.44 -23.09 1.23
CA ARG A 499 -19.67 -22.29 1.14
C ARG A 499 -20.37 -22.50 -0.20
N LEU A 500 -21.70 -22.47 -0.21
CA LEU A 500 -22.56 -22.55 -1.42
C LEU A 500 -22.07 -21.68 -2.59
N GLY A 501 -21.69 -20.42 -2.31
CA GLY A 501 -21.25 -19.48 -3.35
C GLY A 501 -19.98 -19.91 -4.10
N ASN A 502 -19.17 -20.79 -3.52
CA ASN A 502 -17.92 -21.28 -4.11
C ASN A 502 -18.10 -22.60 -4.87
N VAL A 503 -19.32 -23.15 -4.96
CA VAL A 503 -19.58 -24.45 -5.58
C VAL A 503 -20.25 -24.26 -6.93
N PHE A 504 -19.83 -25.03 -7.92
CA PHE A 504 -20.38 -25.04 -9.28
C PHE A 504 -20.65 -26.48 -9.72
N THR A 505 -21.90 -26.79 -10.07
CA THR A 505 -22.29 -28.14 -10.51
C THR A 505 -21.86 -28.39 -11.95
N LEU A 506 -21.17 -29.51 -12.17
CA LEU A 506 -20.60 -29.89 -13.47
C LEU A 506 -21.37 -31.02 -14.17
N GLY A 507 -22.09 -31.86 -13.43
CA GLY A 507 -22.81 -32.99 -14.00
C GLY A 507 -23.84 -33.60 -13.06
N LYS A 508 -24.70 -34.44 -13.63
CA LYS A 508 -25.69 -35.27 -12.91
C LYS A 508 -25.00 -36.53 -12.37
N GLY A 509 -25.22 -36.87 -11.11
CA GLY A 509 -24.57 -38.02 -10.48
C GLY A 509 -23.04 -37.88 -10.46
N THR A 510 -22.32 -38.97 -10.74
CA THR A 510 -20.84 -39.04 -10.73
C THR A 510 -20.17 -38.63 -12.05
N LYS A 511 -20.94 -38.43 -13.13
CA LYS A 511 -20.40 -38.14 -14.46
C LYS A 511 -20.45 -36.63 -14.77
N PRO A 512 -19.31 -35.94 -14.89
CA PRO A 512 -19.30 -34.54 -15.32
C PRO A 512 -19.71 -34.42 -16.80
N TRP A 513 -20.42 -33.34 -17.15
CA TRP A 513 -20.76 -33.04 -18.54
C TRP A 513 -19.60 -32.41 -19.33
N VAL A 514 -18.50 -32.11 -18.64
CA VAL A 514 -17.35 -31.43 -19.20
C VAL A 514 -16.06 -32.18 -18.92
N SER A 515 -15.13 -32.12 -19.85
CA SER A 515 -13.80 -32.69 -19.71
C SER A 515 -13.03 -31.98 -18.59
N LEU A 516 -12.37 -32.78 -17.75
CA LEU A 516 -11.63 -32.30 -16.59
C LEU A 516 -10.13 -32.26 -16.87
N PRO A 517 -9.40 -31.29 -16.29
CA PRO A 517 -7.96 -31.20 -16.46
C PRO A 517 -7.23 -32.39 -15.81
N LYS A 518 -5.97 -32.59 -16.21
CA LYS A 518 -5.08 -33.65 -15.66
C LYS A 518 -5.13 -33.66 -14.13
N GLY A 519 -5.47 -34.82 -13.56
CA GLY A 519 -5.67 -35.01 -12.12
C GLY A 519 -7.13 -35.00 -11.67
N LYS A 520 -8.11 -34.78 -12.58
CA LYS A 520 -9.56 -34.89 -12.34
C LYS A 520 -10.07 -34.11 -11.11
N GLY A 521 -9.37 -33.05 -10.69
CA GLY A 521 -9.73 -32.27 -9.50
C GLY A 521 -9.35 -32.92 -8.16
N ILE A 522 -8.53 -33.97 -8.15
CA ILE A 522 -8.03 -34.62 -6.93
C ILE A 522 -6.80 -33.86 -6.42
N LYS A 523 -6.89 -33.37 -5.18
CA LYS A 523 -5.79 -32.65 -4.55
C LYS A 523 -4.99 -33.58 -3.64
N LEU A 524 -3.85 -34.03 -4.15
CA LEU A 524 -2.89 -34.83 -3.41
C LEU A 524 -2.30 -34.05 -2.22
N THR A 525 -1.88 -34.78 -1.19
CA THR A 525 -1.13 -34.22 -0.07
C THR A 525 0.26 -33.76 -0.50
N ILE A 526 0.93 -32.96 0.32
CA ILE A 526 2.28 -32.46 0.00
C ILE A 526 3.27 -33.61 -0.13
N ILE A 527 3.13 -34.65 0.69
CA ILE A 527 3.99 -35.85 0.69
C ILE A 527 3.77 -36.65 -0.59
N GLU A 528 2.51 -36.86 -0.99
CA GLU A 528 2.18 -37.55 -2.24
C GLU A 528 2.65 -36.78 -3.48
N GLU A 529 2.52 -35.44 -3.49
CA GLU A 529 3.08 -34.61 -4.57
C GLU A 529 4.60 -34.74 -4.65
N ALA A 530 5.29 -34.80 -3.50
CA ALA A 530 6.74 -34.95 -3.44
C ALA A 530 7.18 -36.33 -3.98
N ARG A 531 6.55 -37.41 -3.51
CA ARG A 531 6.80 -38.78 -4.02
C ARG A 531 6.56 -38.88 -5.52
N LYS A 532 5.44 -38.33 -6.00
CA LYS A 532 5.11 -38.30 -7.43
C LYS A 532 6.14 -37.52 -8.25
N ARG A 533 6.70 -36.44 -7.71
CA ARG A 533 7.75 -35.67 -8.39
C ARG A 533 9.06 -36.44 -8.48
N LEU A 534 9.48 -37.08 -7.39
CA LEU A 534 10.68 -37.91 -7.36
C LEU A 534 10.57 -39.09 -8.34
N ALA A 535 9.44 -39.79 -8.33
CA ALA A 535 9.18 -40.88 -9.28
C ALA A 535 9.18 -40.41 -10.75
N ALA A 536 8.68 -39.20 -11.04
CA ALA A 536 8.72 -38.66 -12.39
C ALA A 536 10.13 -38.26 -12.83
N GLN A 537 10.97 -37.79 -11.89
CA GLN A 537 12.38 -37.47 -12.15
C GLN A 537 13.21 -38.73 -12.41
N SER A 538 12.97 -39.82 -11.66
CA SER A 538 13.66 -41.10 -11.87
C SER A 538 13.21 -41.83 -13.15
N ALA A 539 11.99 -41.58 -13.63
CA ALA A 539 11.42 -42.24 -14.81
C ALA A 539 11.75 -41.53 -16.14
N THR A 540 12.49 -40.42 -16.12
CA THR A 540 12.96 -39.77 -17.35
C THR A 540 14.37 -40.30 -17.64
N PRO A 541 14.57 -41.28 -18.55
CA PRO A 541 15.92 -41.66 -18.96
C PRO A 541 16.62 -40.44 -19.57
N ALA A 542 17.91 -40.32 -19.29
CA ALA A 542 18.76 -39.19 -19.66
C ALA A 542 18.73 -38.86 -21.16
#